data_AF-A0A933M102-F1
#
_entry.id   AF-A0A933M102-F1
#
_cell.length_a   1.000
_cell.length_b   1.000
_cell.length_c   1.000
_cell.angle_alpha   90.00
_cell.angle_beta   90.00
_cell.angle_gamma   90.00
#
_symmetry.space_group_name_H-M   'P 1'
#
loop_
_entity.id
_entity.type
_entity.pdbx_description
1 polymer ?
#
loop_
_entity_poly.entity_id
_entity_poly.type
_entity_poly.pdbx_seq_one_letter_code
_entity_poly.pdbx_strand_id
1 'polypeptide(L)'
;YLTFPHRRAGTLPLSGKVKHIFPTAYESPRVRFTLVDGHSGEKHPGWVVREGRYIYGLEEWYKKYEMPVGGTITVKRGDAPEEVVVKIARRKLAREWLRTAAIADGKISFAMQKRPITTDYDELMIVSLDNFTVFDEAWKKMERQPFAKIVADVFRELAKLTTQSAVHARSLYSAVNVIRRAPPAPIFHELISRPYFVHVGDAYWRFDESKYSES
;
A
#
# COMPACT_ATOMS: atom_id res chain seq x y z
N TYR A 1 -2.17 7.16 2.96
CA TYR A 1 -2.78 5.91 2.49
C TYR A 1 -1.93 4.73 2.90
N LEU A 2 -2.57 3.63 3.26
CA LEU A 2 -1.92 2.40 3.68
C LEU A 2 -1.46 1.59 2.47
N THR A 3 -0.17 1.32 2.35
CA THR A 3 0.36 0.46 1.26
C THR A 3 0.26 -1.02 1.63
N PHE A 4 0.29 -1.90 0.63
CA PHE A 4 0.20 -3.35 0.84
C PHE A 4 1.22 -3.90 1.87
N PRO A 5 2.52 -3.56 1.85
CA PRO A 5 3.47 -4.10 2.81
C PRO A 5 3.10 -3.77 4.27
N HIS A 6 2.57 -2.56 4.51
CA HIS A 6 2.15 -2.12 5.83
C HIS A 6 0.83 -2.77 6.25
N ARG A 7 -0.12 -2.89 5.31
CA ARG A 7 -1.37 -3.61 5.53
C ARG A 7 -1.13 -5.10 5.86
N ARG A 8 -0.22 -5.74 5.14
CA ARG A 8 0.13 -7.16 5.28
C ARG A 8 0.84 -7.44 6.60
N ALA A 9 1.76 -6.56 7.00
CA ALA A 9 2.58 -6.73 8.20
C ALA A 9 1.94 -6.19 9.49
N GLY A 10 0.74 -5.61 9.43
CA GLY A 10 0.12 -4.99 10.62
C GLY A 10 0.92 -3.79 11.14
N THR A 11 1.44 -2.97 10.22
CA THR A 11 2.27 -1.80 10.55
C THR A 11 1.73 -0.51 9.96
N LEU A 12 2.26 0.62 10.42
CA LEU A 12 2.02 1.95 9.86
C LEU A 12 3.34 2.71 9.74
N PRO A 13 3.63 3.41 8.63
CA PRO A 13 4.83 4.25 8.54
C PRO A 13 4.84 5.36 9.59
N LEU A 14 5.98 5.53 10.28
CA LEU A 14 6.23 6.66 11.15
C LEU A 14 6.67 7.86 10.31
N SER A 15 5.73 8.46 9.58
CA SER A 15 6.02 9.61 8.73
C SER A 15 6.31 10.87 9.56
N GLY A 16 7.05 11.82 8.98
CA GLY A 16 7.33 13.11 9.64
C GLY A 16 6.08 13.87 10.07
N LYS A 17 4.94 13.65 9.39
CA LYS A 17 3.65 14.27 9.73
C LYS A 17 3.02 13.73 11.01
N VAL A 18 3.24 12.46 11.35
CA VAL A 18 2.58 11.83 12.52
C VAL A 18 3.56 11.45 13.63
N LYS A 19 4.88 11.55 13.40
CA LYS A 19 5.91 11.15 14.38
C LYS A 19 5.75 11.81 15.76
N HIS A 20 5.24 13.05 15.79
CA HIS A 20 5.08 13.83 17.01
C HIS A 20 3.88 13.36 17.88
N ILE A 21 3.03 12.49 17.34
CA ILE A 21 1.89 11.90 18.04
C ILE A 21 2.33 10.69 18.86
N PHE A 22 3.36 9.99 18.41
CA PHE A 22 3.85 8.77 19.06
C PHE A 22 4.88 9.08 20.14
N PRO A 23 4.94 8.27 21.21
CA PRO A 23 5.93 8.46 22.26
C PRO A 23 7.35 8.23 21.75
N THR A 24 8.28 8.98 22.32
CA THR A 24 9.72 8.91 22.02
C THR A 24 10.49 8.56 23.28
N ALA A 25 11.40 7.59 23.21
CA ALA A 25 12.41 7.37 24.24
C ALA A 25 13.78 7.69 23.64
N TYR A 26 14.65 8.38 24.38
CA TYR A 26 15.98 8.76 23.88
C TYR A 26 16.84 7.54 23.54
N GLU A 27 16.81 6.49 24.38
CA GLU A 27 17.75 5.36 24.31
C GLU A 27 17.14 4.04 23.84
N SER A 28 15.81 3.84 23.93
CA SER A 28 15.21 2.56 23.54
C SER A 28 14.95 2.46 22.03
N PRO A 29 15.37 1.37 21.36
CA PRO A 29 15.08 1.13 19.94
C PRO A 29 13.60 0.83 19.67
N ARG A 30 12.87 0.37 20.70
CA ARG A 30 11.44 0.05 20.64
C ARG A 30 10.71 0.69 21.81
N VAL A 31 9.76 1.55 21.52
CA VAL A 31 8.94 2.22 22.55
C VAL A 31 7.57 1.57 22.54
N ARG A 32 7.21 0.91 23.64
CA ARG A 32 5.86 0.38 23.83
C ARG A 32 4.90 1.54 24.11
N PHE A 33 3.72 1.48 23.51
CA PHE A 33 2.62 2.41 23.75
C PHE A 33 1.30 1.65 23.74
N THR A 34 0.22 2.32 24.13
CA THR A 34 -1.12 1.78 24.12
C THR A 34 -1.85 2.27 22.88
N LEU A 35 -2.14 1.35 21.97
CA LEU A 35 -3.00 1.59 20.82
C LEU A 35 -4.44 1.54 21.26
N VAL A 36 -5.18 2.62 21.05
CA VAL A 36 -6.60 2.73 21.40
C VAL A 36 -7.43 2.71 20.13
N ASP A 37 -8.38 1.78 20.03
CA ASP A 37 -9.36 1.75 18.95
C ASP A 37 -10.32 2.95 19.09
N GLY A 38 -10.22 3.90 18.17
CA GLY A 38 -11.03 5.13 18.19
C GLY A 38 -12.53 4.93 17.93
N HIS A 39 -12.99 3.69 17.72
CA HIS A 39 -14.41 3.37 17.61
C HIS A 39 -14.97 2.60 18.81
N SER A 40 -14.23 1.64 19.37
CA SER A 40 -14.72 0.83 20.51
C SER A 40 -14.07 1.19 21.86
N GLY A 41 -12.98 1.95 21.85
CA GLY A 41 -12.18 2.24 23.05
C GLY A 41 -11.29 1.09 23.52
N GLU A 42 -11.30 -0.06 22.83
CA GLU A 42 -10.42 -1.19 23.13
C GLU A 42 -8.95 -0.77 23.07
N LYS A 43 -8.17 -1.30 24.03
CA LYS A 43 -6.75 -0.99 24.19
C LYS A 43 -5.91 -2.21 23.84
N HIS A 44 -4.91 -2.02 22.99
CA HIS A 44 -3.98 -3.06 22.56
C HIS A 44 -2.54 -2.53 22.67
N PRO A 45 -1.55 -3.40 22.88
CA PRO A 45 -0.16 -2.94 22.87
C PRO A 45 0.28 -2.61 21.43
N GLY A 46 0.99 -1.49 21.29
CA GLY A 46 1.68 -1.08 20.07
C GLY A 46 3.15 -0.79 20.32
N TRP A 47 3.96 -0.81 19.27
CA TRP A 47 5.39 -0.50 19.35
C TRP A 47 5.81 0.50 18.29
N VAL A 48 6.51 1.54 18.72
CA VAL A 48 7.28 2.41 17.82
C VAL A 48 8.63 1.73 17.56
N VAL A 49 8.90 1.34 16.33
CA VAL A 49 10.19 0.79 15.88
C VAL A 49 10.97 1.90 15.20
N ARG A 50 11.90 2.52 15.93
CA ARG A 50 12.54 3.78 15.52
C ARG A 50 13.46 3.61 14.31
N GLU A 51 14.35 2.63 14.35
CA GLU A 51 15.30 2.34 13.26
C GLU A 51 14.56 2.03 11.95
N GLY A 52 13.47 1.26 12.04
CA GLY A 52 12.63 0.93 10.90
C GLY A 52 11.66 2.04 10.48
N ARG A 53 11.48 3.08 11.30
CA ARG A 53 10.50 4.17 11.12
C ARG A 53 9.08 3.64 10.86
N TYR A 54 8.61 2.72 11.69
CA TYR A 54 7.24 2.23 11.62
C TYR A 54 6.65 1.92 13.00
N ILE A 55 5.33 1.83 13.03
CA ILE A 55 4.53 1.38 14.15
C ILE A 55 4.13 -0.07 13.89
N TYR A 56 4.18 -0.91 14.91
CA TYR A 56 3.76 -2.31 14.89
C TYR A 56 2.62 -2.57 15.87
N GLY A 57 1.79 -3.57 15.57
CA GLY A 57 0.66 -3.99 16.43
C GLY A 57 -0.73 -3.72 15.83
N LEU A 58 -0.83 -3.44 14.53
CA LEU A 58 -2.09 -3.10 13.85
C LEU A 58 -2.75 -4.28 13.12
N GLU A 59 -2.18 -5.48 13.15
CA GLU A 59 -2.67 -6.62 12.37
C GLU A 59 -4.12 -6.99 12.68
N GLU A 60 -4.42 -7.27 13.95
CA GLU A 60 -5.77 -7.64 14.38
C GLU A 60 -6.75 -6.47 14.19
N TRP A 61 -6.30 -5.23 14.40
CA TRP A 61 -7.11 -4.04 14.14
C TRP A 61 -7.46 -3.89 12.65
N TYR A 62 -6.51 -4.16 11.74
CA TYR A 62 -6.78 -4.19 10.30
C TYR A 62 -7.74 -5.31 9.89
N LYS A 63 -7.65 -6.49 10.52
CA LYS A 63 -8.59 -7.60 10.28
C LYS A 63 -10.00 -7.24 10.75
N LYS A 64 -10.14 -6.73 11.99
CA LYS A 64 -11.40 -6.28 12.59
C LYS A 64 -12.17 -5.29 11.71
N TYR A 65 -11.45 -4.41 11.03
CA TYR A 65 -12.03 -3.36 10.19
C TYR A 65 -11.96 -3.62 8.69
N GLU A 66 -11.57 -4.84 8.27
CA GLU A 66 -11.42 -5.20 6.85
C GLU A 66 -10.62 -4.15 6.07
N MET A 67 -9.57 -3.60 6.69
CA MET A 67 -8.84 -2.45 6.15
C MET A 67 -8.32 -2.75 4.74
N PRO A 68 -8.60 -1.93 3.72
CA PRO A 68 -8.05 -2.15 2.39
C PRO A 68 -6.63 -1.58 2.24
N VAL A 69 -5.88 -2.07 1.24
CA VAL A 69 -4.77 -1.29 0.67
C VAL A 69 -5.34 0.01 0.10
N GLY A 70 -4.66 1.13 0.27
CA GLY A 70 -5.19 2.45 -0.09
C GLY A 70 -6.10 3.07 0.96
N GLY A 71 -6.44 2.34 2.02
CA GLY A 71 -7.22 2.88 3.15
C GLY A 71 -6.53 4.02 3.89
N THR A 72 -7.32 4.85 4.56
CA THR A 72 -6.82 5.98 5.35
C THR A 72 -6.99 5.72 6.85
N ILE A 73 -5.93 5.98 7.61
CA ILE A 73 -5.89 5.85 9.06
C ILE A 73 -5.65 7.24 9.63
N THR A 74 -6.53 7.65 10.53
CA THR A 74 -6.32 8.83 11.37
C THR A 74 -5.66 8.39 12.67
N VAL A 75 -4.68 9.17 13.11
CA VAL A 75 -3.96 8.94 14.37
C VAL A 75 -4.06 10.23 15.18
N LYS A 76 -4.33 10.10 16.48
CA LYS A 76 -4.29 11.22 17.44
C LYS A 76 -3.74 10.75 18.78
N ARG A 77 -3.29 11.69 19.61
CA ARG A 77 -2.94 11.39 21.00
C ARG A 77 -4.20 10.93 21.76
N GLY A 78 -4.02 9.96 22.65
CA GLY A 78 -5.05 9.55 23.60
C GLY A 78 -5.07 10.45 24.83
N ASP A 79 -5.78 9.98 25.86
CA ASP A 79 -5.96 10.73 27.11
C ASP A 79 -4.69 10.63 27.98
N ALA A 80 -3.98 9.50 27.90
CA ALA A 80 -2.68 9.33 28.52
C ALA A 80 -1.51 9.58 27.53
N PRO A 81 -0.32 10.03 28.00
CA PRO A 81 0.84 10.30 27.14
C PRO A 81 1.33 9.10 26.30
N GLU A 82 1.13 7.89 26.80
CA GLU A 82 1.46 6.63 26.15
C GLU A 82 0.32 6.10 25.26
N GLU A 83 -0.82 6.76 25.21
CA GLU A 83 -1.95 6.35 24.41
C GLU A 83 -1.97 7.03 23.04
N VAL A 84 -2.22 6.22 22.01
CA VAL A 84 -2.39 6.69 20.64
C VAL A 84 -3.67 6.09 20.10
N VAL A 85 -4.62 6.95 19.74
CA VAL A 85 -5.90 6.55 19.17
C VAL A 85 -5.77 6.40 17.67
N VAL A 86 -6.15 5.24 17.14
CA VAL A 86 -6.22 4.97 15.70
C VAL A 86 -7.67 4.83 15.26
N LYS A 87 -8.02 5.44 14.12
CA LYS A 87 -9.39 5.43 13.60
C LYS A 87 -9.40 5.35 12.09
N ILE A 88 -10.35 4.60 11.55
CA ILE A 88 -10.70 4.65 10.12
C ILE A 88 -11.93 5.52 9.88
N ALA A 89 -12.02 6.12 8.70
CA ALA A 89 -13.28 6.61 8.18
C ALA A 89 -14.09 5.41 7.66
N ARG A 90 -15.19 5.11 8.36
CA ARG A 90 -16.13 4.05 7.96
C ARG A 90 -17.16 4.64 7.01
N ARG A 91 -17.59 3.83 6.06
CA ARG A 91 -18.67 4.15 5.14
C ARG A 91 -19.72 3.05 5.14
N LYS A 92 -20.91 3.35 4.63
CA LYS A 92 -21.95 2.34 4.42
C LYS A 92 -21.41 1.26 3.47
N LEU A 93 -21.70 -0.01 3.77
CA LEU A 93 -21.36 -1.13 2.90
C LEU A 93 -21.84 -0.87 1.48
N ALA A 94 -20.92 -0.88 0.52
CA ALA A 94 -21.19 -0.74 -0.90
C ALA A 94 -20.45 -1.82 -1.68
N ARG A 95 -20.97 -2.18 -2.87
CA ARG A 95 -20.28 -3.08 -3.80
C ARG A 95 -19.69 -2.26 -4.93
N GLU A 96 -18.37 -2.12 -4.93
CA GLU A 96 -17.64 -1.25 -5.85
C GLU A 96 -16.69 -2.04 -6.75
N TRP A 97 -16.42 -1.51 -7.94
CA TRP A 97 -15.45 -2.10 -8.85
C TRP A 97 -14.04 -1.75 -8.38
N LEU A 98 -13.37 -2.71 -7.77
CA LEU A 98 -12.02 -2.52 -7.24
C LEU A 98 -11.00 -3.21 -8.14
N ARG A 99 -9.88 -2.52 -8.35
CA ARG A 99 -8.69 -3.11 -8.95
C ARG A 99 -8.22 -4.25 -8.04
N THR A 100 -8.22 -5.46 -8.58
CA THR A 100 -7.85 -6.67 -7.85
C THR A 100 -6.60 -7.27 -8.46
N ALA A 101 -5.59 -7.53 -7.64
CA ALA A 101 -4.40 -8.25 -8.04
C ALA A 101 -4.60 -9.76 -7.91
N ALA A 102 -4.07 -10.51 -8.87
CA ALA A 102 -3.93 -11.96 -8.80
C ALA A 102 -2.53 -12.37 -9.24
N ILE A 103 -2.06 -13.52 -8.77
CA ILE A 103 -0.80 -14.12 -9.24
C ILE A 103 -1.09 -15.55 -9.66
N ALA A 104 -0.67 -15.90 -10.87
CA ALA A 104 -0.69 -17.26 -11.40
C ALA A 104 0.63 -17.51 -12.14
N ASP A 105 1.24 -18.67 -11.94
CA ASP A 105 2.51 -19.07 -12.59
C ASP A 105 3.64 -18.02 -12.50
N GLY A 106 3.70 -17.30 -11.38
CA GLY A 106 4.69 -16.25 -11.15
C GLY A 106 4.49 -15.01 -12.03
N LYS A 107 3.30 -14.80 -12.60
CA LYS A 107 2.91 -13.58 -13.30
C LYS A 107 1.80 -12.88 -12.52
N ILE A 108 1.96 -11.58 -12.31
CA ILE A 108 0.89 -10.75 -11.75
C ILE A 108 -0.08 -10.37 -12.87
N SER A 109 -1.37 -10.31 -12.55
CA SER A 109 -2.40 -9.69 -13.36
C SER A 109 -3.30 -8.82 -12.50
N PHE A 110 -4.02 -7.90 -13.15
CA PHE A 110 -5.04 -7.09 -12.50
C PHE A 110 -6.36 -7.20 -13.26
N ALA A 111 -7.46 -7.17 -12.51
CA ALA A 111 -8.81 -7.11 -13.05
C ALA A 111 -9.69 -6.17 -12.21
N MET A 112 -10.70 -5.56 -12.83
CA MET A 112 -11.75 -4.88 -12.08
C MET A 112 -12.74 -5.94 -11.58
N GLN A 113 -12.96 -5.99 -10.27
CA GLN A 113 -13.90 -6.94 -9.66
C GLN A 113 -14.83 -6.22 -8.68
N LYS A 114 -16.10 -6.61 -8.69
CA LYS A 114 -17.11 -6.01 -7.82
C LYS A 114 -17.03 -6.57 -6.40
N ARG A 115 -16.53 -5.77 -5.45
CA ARG A 115 -16.22 -6.20 -4.08
C ARG A 115 -16.95 -5.38 -3.02
N PRO A 116 -17.34 -5.99 -1.89
CA PRO A 116 -17.84 -5.24 -0.74
C PRO A 116 -16.73 -4.35 -0.16
N ILE A 117 -17.10 -3.13 0.23
CA ILE A 117 -16.20 -2.22 0.94
C ILE A 117 -16.95 -1.43 2.02
N THR A 118 -16.33 -1.29 3.18
CA THR A 118 -16.90 -0.66 4.40
C THR A 118 -16.03 0.48 4.94
N THR A 119 -14.85 0.68 4.35
CA THR A 119 -13.84 1.66 4.77
C THR A 119 -13.52 2.60 3.62
N ASP A 120 -13.30 3.88 3.91
CA ASP A 120 -12.83 4.85 2.93
C ASP A 120 -11.42 4.52 2.45
N TYR A 121 -11.18 4.77 1.17
CA TYR A 121 -9.92 4.50 0.50
C TYR A 121 -9.64 5.54 -0.58
N ASP A 122 -8.40 5.62 -1.02
CA ASP A 122 -8.00 6.41 -2.20
C ASP A 122 -8.08 5.52 -3.44
N GLU A 123 -8.86 5.95 -4.44
CA GLU A 123 -9.12 5.21 -5.69
C GLU A 123 -7.85 4.93 -6.50
N LEU A 124 -6.83 5.79 -6.39
CA LEU A 124 -5.57 5.58 -7.08
C LEU A 124 -4.72 4.56 -6.34
N MET A 125 -4.85 4.45 -5.01
CA MET A 125 -4.07 3.56 -4.16
C MET A 125 -4.73 2.20 -3.88
N ILE A 126 -6.04 2.04 -4.09
CA ILE A 126 -6.75 0.79 -3.81
C ILE A 126 -6.21 -0.36 -4.67
N VAL A 127 -5.89 -1.46 -3.99
CA VAL A 127 -5.63 -2.76 -4.62
C VAL A 127 -6.21 -3.84 -3.71
N SER A 128 -7.18 -4.59 -4.22
CA SER A 128 -7.74 -5.74 -3.54
C SER A 128 -6.92 -6.99 -3.83
N LEU A 129 -6.87 -7.92 -2.88
CA LEU A 129 -6.23 -9.22 -3.03
C LEU A 129 -7.10 -10.27 -2.31
N ASP A 130 -7.26 -11.44 -2.91
CA ASP A 130 -8.05 -12.53 -2.32
C ASP A 130 -7.30 -13.33 -1.27
N ASN A 131 -6.03 -13.62 -1.53
CA ASN A 131 -5.22 -14.46 -0.68
C ASN A 131 -3.82 -13.86 -0.57
N PHE A 132 -3.52 -13.27 0.58
CA PHE A 132 -2.22 -12.64 0.82
C PHE A 132 -1.06 -13.65 0.80
N THR A 133 -1.30 -14.91 1.16
CA THR A 133 -0.27 -15.96 1.22
C THR A 133 0.33 -16.25 -0.16
N VAL A 134 -0.47 -16.18 -1.23
CA VAL A 134 0.02 -16.37 -2.61
C VAL A 134 1.03 -15.27 -2.98
N PHE A 135 0.82 -14.05 -2.48
CA PHE A 135 1.74 -12.94 -2.71
C PHE A 135 3.01 -13.05 -1.86
N ASP A 136 2.91 -13.61 -0.65
CA ASP A 136 4.08 -13.86 0.20
C ASP A 136 5.07 -14.85 -0.45
N GLU A 137 4.57 -15.89 -1.11
CA GLU A 137 5.39 -16.85 -1.85
C GLU A 137 5.99 -16.24 -3.12
N ALA A 138 5.20 -15.43 -3.83
CA ALA A 138 5.64 -14.75 -5.03
C ALA A 138 6.73 -13.72 -4.74
N TRP A 139 6.74 -13.09 -3.56
CA TRP A 139 7.71 -12.07 -3.18
C TRP A 139 9.16 -12.55 -3.35
N LYS A 140 9.48 -13.77 -2.89
CA LYS A 140 10.84 -14.35 -3.00
C LYS A 140 11.29 -14.54 -4.45
N LYS A 141 10.36 -14.90 -5.34
CA LYS A 141 10.65 -15.09 -6.77
C LYS A 141 10.83 -13.73 -7.46
N MET A 142 9.99 -12.77 -7.12
CA MET A 142 9.98 -11.42 -7.68
C MET A 142 11.18 -10.58 -7.22
N GLU A 143 11.74 -10.86 -6.03
CA GLU A 143 12.93 -10.18 -5.54
C GLU A 143 14.15 -10.36 -6.46
N ARG A 144 14.21 -11.52 -7.16
CA ARG A 144 15.25 -11.84 -8.13
C ARG A 144 15.03 -11.18 -9.50
N GLN A 145 13.84 -10.68 -9.79
CA GLN A 145 13.57 -10.02 -11.06
C GLN A 145 14.15 -8.60 -11.09
N PRO A 146 14.65 -8.13 -12.24
CA PRO A 146 15.04 -6.74 -12.41
C PRO A 146 13.89 -5.79 -12.07
N PHE A 147 14.18 -4.74 -11.29
CA PHE A 147 13.15 -3.81 -10.84
C PHE A 147 12.41 -3.14 -11.99
N ALA A 148 13.14 -2.74 -13.04
CA ALA A 148 12.58 -2.18 -14.27
C ALA A 148 11.54 -3.11 -14.92
N LYS A 149 11.82 -4.43 -14.96
CA LYS A 149 10.90 -5.43 -15.49
C LYS A 149 9.61 -5.51 -14.66
N ILE A 150 9.73 -5.52 -13.33
CA ILE A 150 8.55 -5.51 -12.44
C ILE A 150 7.68 -4.28 -12.71
N VAL A 151 8.30 -3.09 -12.82
CA VAL A 151 7.58 -1.85 -13.09
C VAL A 151 6.89 -1.91 -14.45
N ALA A 152 7.57 -2.37 -15.50
CA ALA A 152 7.01 -2.51 -16.85
C ALA A 152 5.84 -3.52 -16.89
N ASP A 153 6.03 -4.72 -16.31
CA ASP A 153 5.00 -5.77 -16.28
C ASP A 153 3.75 -5.28 -15.53
N VAL A 154 3.91 -4.71 -14.33
CA VAL A 154 2.79 -4.15 -13.56
C VAL A 154 2.10 -3.03 -14.32
N PHE A 155 2.86 -2.12 -14.96
CA PHE A 155 2.29 -1.04 -15.74
C PHE A 155 1.41 -1.55 -16.86
N ARG A 156 1.91 -2.51 -17.64
CA ARG A 156 1.19 -3.09 -18.79
C ARG A 156 -0.10 -3.76 -18.35
N GLU A 157 -0.11 -4.48 -17.23
CA GLU A 157 -1.34 -5.05 -16.67
C GLU A 157 -2.33 -3.98 -16.20
N LEU A 158 -1.86 -2.89 -15.59
CA LEU A 158 -2.73 -1.78 -15.20
C LEU A 158 -3.32 -1.04 -16.41
N ALA A 159 -2.54 -0.88 -17.48
CA ALA A 159 -2.97 -0.18 -18.69
C ALA A 159 -4.17 -0.87 -19.35
N LYS A 160 -4.26 -2.21 -19.27
CA LYS A 160 -5.40 -3.01 -19.76
C LYS A 160 -6.74 -2.65 -19.10
N LEU A 161 -6.72 -2.07 -17.91
CA LEU A 161 -7.92 -1.70 -17.17
C LEU A 161 -8.54 -0.38 -17.61
N THR A 162 -7.89 0.35 -18.53
CA THR A 162 -8.31 1.69 -18.94
C THR A 162 -8.39 1.77 -20.46
N THR A 163 -9.40 2.47 -21.00
CA THR A 163 -9.59 2.64 -22.45
C THR A 163 -8.48 3.47 -23.10
N GLN A 164 -7.87 4.39 -22.35
CA GLN A 164 -6.78 5.24 -22.82
C GLN A 164 -5.39 4.62 -22.64
N SER A 165 -5.33 3.39 -22.09
CA SER A 165 -4.09 2.71 -21.70
C SER A 165 -3.14 3.57 -20.86
N ALA A 166 -3.73 4.50 -20.09
CA ALA A 166 -3.01 5.49 -19.30
C ALA A 166 -3.05 5.09 -17.83
N VAL A 167 -1.89 5.07 -17.18
CA VAL A 167 -1.74 4.65 -15.78
C VAL A 167 -1.24 5.82 -14.95
N HIS A 168 -1.95 6.12 -13.86
CA HIS A 168 -1.52 7.14 -12.92
C HIS A 168 -0.37 6.64 -12.04
N ALA A 169 0.62 7.49 -11.78
CA ALA A 169 1.83 7.13 -11.04
C ALA A 169 1.55 6.58 -9.62
N ARG A 170 0.51 7.05 -8.92
CA ARG A 170 0.09 6.49 -7.62
C ARG A 170 -0.47 5.06 -7.73
N SER A 171 -1.21 4.77 -8.80
CA SER A 171 -1.74 3.43 -9.06
C SER A 171 -0.62 2.45 -9.34
N LEU A 172 0.35 2.86 -10.16
CA LEU A 172 1.56 2.09 -10.37
C LEU A 172 2.33 1.87 -9.06
N TYR A 173 2.52 2.92 -8.25
CA TYR A 173 3.21 2.82 -6.96
C TYR A 173 2.55 1.81 -6.02
N SER A 174 1.22 1.87 -5.87
CA SER A 174 0.49 0.94 -4.99
C SER A 174 0.57 -0.50 -5.52
N ALA A 175 0.35 -0.68 -6.82
CA ALA A 175 0.39 -1.98 -7.49
C ALA A 175 1.78 -2.64 -7.44
N VAL A 176 2.86 -1.89 -7.70
CA VAL A 176 4.23 -2.40 -7.56
C VAL A 176 4.50 -2.81 -6.11
N ASN A 177 4.00 -2.06 -5.12
CA ASN A 177 4.17 -2.41 -3.71
C ASN A 177 3.42 -3.68 -3.27
N VAL A 178 2.48 -4.19 -4.08
CA VAL A 178 1.92 -5.53 -3.89
C VAL A 178 2.93 -6.63 -4.21
N ILE A 179 3.83 -6.37 -5.17
CA ILE A 179 4.80 -7.35 -5.69
C ILE A 179 6.20 -7.17 -5.14
N ARG A 180 6.62 -5.94 -4.83
CA ARG A 180 7.94 -5.62 -4.31
C ARG A 180 7.88 -4.32 -3.53
N ARG A 181 8.22 -4.39 -2.24
CA ARG A 181 8.28 -3.20 -1.40
C ARG A 181 9.31 -2.23 -1.97
N ALA A 182 8.86 -1.03 -2.32
CA ALA A 182 9.73 0.02 -2.84
C ALA A 182 9.21 1.41 -2.42
N PRO A 183 10.10 2.37 -2.11
CA PRO A 183 9.69 3.76 -2.00
C PRO A 183 9.22 4.29 -3.36
N PRO A 184 8.55 5.46 -3.42
CA PRO A 184 8.09 6.03 -4.70
C PRO A 184 9.22 6.36 -5.68
N ALA A 185 10.37 6.82 -5.17
CA ALA A 185 11.43 7.39 -6.00
C ALA A 185 11.99 6.43 -7.08
N PRO A 186 12.32 5.14 -6.79
CA PRO A 186 12.73 4.19 -7.82
C PRO A 186 11.70 4.00 -8.93
N ILE A 187 10.40 3.97 -8.61
CA ILE A 187 9.35 3.80 -9.62
C ILE A 187 9.27 5.02 -10.52
N PHE A 188 9.35 6.22 -9.94
CA PHE A 188 9.35 7.46 -10.71
C PHE A 188 10.61 7.61 -11.56
N HIS A 189 11.75 7.13 -11.06
CA HIS A 189 12.97 7.04 -11.85
C HIS A 189 12.79 6.15 -13.09
N GLU A 190 12.16 4.98 -12.97
CA GLU A 190 11.85 4.15 -14.13
C GLU A 190 10.95 4.89 -15.13
N LEU A 191 9.87 5.55 -14.64
CA LEU A 191 8.97 6.31 -15.51
C LEU A 191 9.69 7.39 -16.32
N ILE A 192 10.57 8.18 -15.70
CA ILE A 192 11.24 9.29 -16.39
C ILE A 192 12.46 8.86 -17.22
N SER A 193 13.11 7.75 -16.87
CA SER A 193 14.38 7.33 -17.48
C SER A 193 14.20 6.37 -18.64
N ARG A 194 13.04 5.71 -18.78
CA ARG A 194 12.82 4.71 -19.84
C ARG A 194 12.03 5.31 -20.99
N PRO A 195 12.47 5.11 -22.24
CA PRO A 195 11.82 5.73 -23.41
C PRO A 195 10.45 5.13 -23.74
N TYR A 196 10.11 3.95 -23.19
CA TYR A 196 8.82 3.29 -23.37
C TYR A 196 7.74 3.78 -22.39
N PHE A 197 8.07 4.67 -21.44
CA PHE A 197 7.06 5.38 -20.64
C PHE A 197 6.87 6.78 -21.20
N VAL A 198 5.64 7.10 -21.62
CA VAL A 198 5.29 8.40 -22.22
C VAL A 198 4.39 9.17 -21.28
N HIS A 199 4.88 10.29 -20.74
CA HIS A 199 4.07 11.16 -19.87
C HIS A 199 2.96 11.85 -20.67
N VAL A 200 1.72 11.82 -20.17
CA VAL A 200 0.53 12.37 -20.87
C VAL A 200 -0.21 13.45 -20.06
N GLY A 201 0.35 13.89 -18.93
CA GLY A 201 -0.23 14.95 -18.07
C GLY A 201 -0.80 14.40 -16.75
N ASP A 202 -0.94 15.27 -15.74
CA ASP A 202 -1.53 14.94 -14.43
C ASP A 202 -0.99 13.66 -13.77
N ALA A 203 0.31 13.42 -13.91
CA ALA A 203 1.01 12.21 -13.45
C ALA A 203 0.50 10.89 -14.06
N TYR A 204 -0.18 10.95 -15.21
CA TYR A 204 -0.49 9.82 -16.07
C TYR A 204 0.61 9.57 -17.10
N TRP A 205 0.78 8.29 -17.39
CA TRP A 205 1.75 7.79 -18.34
C TRP A 205 1.10 6.76 -19.25
N ARG A 206 1.62 6.57 -20.46
CA ARG A 206 1.32 5.46 -21.38
C ARG A 206 2.55 4.60 -21.60
N PHE A 207 2.33 3.39 -22.11
CA PHE A 207 3.40 2.46 -22.48
C PHE A 207 3.55 2.40 -24.00
N ASP A 208 4.75 2.67 -24.51
CA ASP A 208 5.09 2.55 -25.93
C ASP A 208 5.78 1.20 -26.16
N GLU A 209 5.00 0.20 -26.55
CA GLU A 209 5.46 -1.17 -26.78
C GLU A 209 6.58 -1.25 -27.85
N SER A 210 6.63 -0.31 -28.80
CA SER A 210 7.66 -0.31 -29.85
C SER A 210 9.07 -0.02 -29.33
N LYS A 211 9.17 0.58 -28.14
CA LYS A 211 10.43 0.96 -27.49
C LYS A 211 10.82 0.02 -26.35
N TYR A 212 10.05 -1.04 -26.12
CA TYR A 212 10.31 -2.00 -25.07
C TYR A 212 10.98 -3.26 -25.65
N SER A 213 12.21 -3.53 -25.19
CA SER A 213 12.87 -4.82 -25.41
C SER A 213 12.92 -5.58 -24.10
N GLU A 214 12.36 -6.79 -24.06
CA GLU A 214 12.57 -7.68 -22.91
C GLU A 214 14.04 -8.10 -22.88
N SER A 215 14.80 -7.52 -21.95
CA SER A 215 16.14 -7.96 -21.57
C SER A 215 16.08 -8.91 -20.39
#